data_AF-A0AAU9Q5M3-F1
#
_entry.id   AF-A0AAU9Q5M3-F1
#
_cell.length_a   1.000
_cell.length_b   1.000
_cell.length_c   1.000
_cell.angle_alpha   90.00
_cell.angle_beta   90.00
_cell.angle_gamma   90.00
#
_symmetry.space_group_name_H-M   'P 1'
#
loop_
_entity.id
_entity.type
_entity.pdbx_description
1 polymer ?
#
loop_
_entity_poly.entity_id
_entity_poly.type
_entity_poly.pdbx_seq_one_letter_code
_entity_poly.pdbx_strand_id
1 'polypeptide(L)'
;MNNIPRDFYNSITQALTHRAENPSSIQPERQQMKQHLQQEEQFYSSSKARNSRVFAHSLNQVNDNLISHEHKGFPAQKAEGYINLASDVYRGKRSNASAFAESSGQWLDAFRSAATQKDKIDCAVGAGMNAGGALFAGALDSNDYKTGKAFHSVKE
;
A
#
# COMPACT_ATOMS: atom_id res chain seq x y z
N MET A 1 26.84 -13.31 2.54
CA MET A 1 25.55 -12.86 3.10
C MET A 1 25.77 -11.44 3.59
N ASN A 2 25.27 -10.45 2.84
CA ASN A 2 25.44 -9.04 3.21
C ASN A 2 24.52 -8.74 4.40
N ASN A 3 25.11 -8.21 5.47
CA ASN A 3 24.39 -7.81 6.68
C ASN A 3 23.34 -6.77 6.29
N ILE A 4 22.06 -7.15 6.40
CA ILE A 4 20.96 -6.20 6.34
C ILE A 4 21.20 -5.19 7.48
N PRO A 5 21.23 -3.87 7.21
CA PRO A 5 21.48 -2.88 8.24
C PRO A 5 20.51 -3.06 9.40
N ARG A 6 21.02 -3.07 10.64
CA ARG A 6 20.22 -3.29 11.84
C ARG A 6 19.03 -2.32 11.93
N ASP A 7 19.23 -1.09 11.44
CA ASP A 7 18.19 -0.06 11.37
C ASP A 7 17.06 -0.42 10.40
N PHE A 8 17.38 -1.05 9.26
CA PHE A 8 16.39 -1.53 8.31
C PHE A 8 15.56 -2.67 8.90
N TYR A 9 16.22 -3.61 9.58
CA TYR A 9 15.53 -4.70 10.29
C TYR A 9 14.63 -4.15 11.41
N ASN A 10 15.14 -3.23 12.23
CA ASN A 10 14.38 -2.60 13.30
C ASN A 10 13.18 -1.81 12.78
N SER A 11 13.32 -1.08 11.67
CA SER A 11 12.20 -0.37 11.02
C SER A 11 11.13 -1.33 10.50
N ILE A 12 11.52 -2.46 9.90
CA ILE A 12 10.57 -3.49 9.46
C ILE A 12 9.86 -4.11 10.66
N THR A 13 10.61 -4.49 11.70
CA THR A 13 10.01 -5.09 12.90
C THR A 13 9.07 -4.10 13.58
N GLN A 14 9.47 -2.84 13.77
CA GLN A 14 8.59 -1.79 14.28
C GLN A 14 7.33 -1.62 13.44
N ALA A 15 7.45 -1.58 12.10
CA ALA A 15 6.28 -1.51 11.21
C ALA A 15 5.38 -2.76 11.26
N LEU A 16 5.75 -3.84 11.96
CA LEU A 16 5.01 -5.10 11.97
C LEU A 16 4.55 -5.56 13.37
N THR A 17 5.17 -5.12 14.47
CA THR A 17 5.02 -5.82 15.77
C THR A 17 4.43 -5.01 16.95
N HIS A 18 3.96 -3.77 16.82
CA HIS A 18 3.36 -3.08 17.98
C HIS A 18 2.04 -2.34 17.66
N ARG A 19 1.19 -2.15 18.69
CA ARG A 19 -0.15 -1.56 18.60
C ARG A 19 -0.27 -0.52 19.71
N ALA A 20 -0.15 0.77 19.40
CA ALA A 20 -0.52 1.82 20.35
C ALA A 20 -2.01 2.14 20.21
N GLU A 21 -2.70 2.26 21.34
CA GLU A 21 -4.16 2.39 21.34
C GLU A 21 -4.67 3.77 20.92
N ASN A 22 -3.83 4.83 20.89
CA ASN A 22 -4.23 6.17 20.41
C ASN A 22 -3.02 7.02 19.95
N PRO A 23 -2.91 7.42 18.67
CA PRO A 23 -1.86 8.31 18.18
C PRO A 23 -2.09 9.77 18.62
N SER A 24 -1.03 10.51 18.97
CA SER A 24 -1.11 11.91 19.42
C SER A 24 -1.48 12.92 18.32
N SER A 25 -1.21 12.60 17.05
CA SER A 25 -1.55 13.40 15.87
C SER A 25 -1.48 12.55 14.60
N ILE A 26 -2.51 12.61 13.76
CA ILE A 26 -2.56 11.95 12.44
C ILE A 26 -2.35 13.01 11.36
N GLN A 27 -1.49 12.71 10.38
CA GLN A 27 -1.30 13.58 9.22
C GLN A 27 -2.56 13.65 8.34
N PRO A 28 -2.97 14.85 7.89
CA PRO A 28 -4.15 15.02 7.04
C PRO A 28 -4.17 14.11 5.81
N GLU A 29 -3.02 13.91 5.19
CA GLU A 29 -2.84 13.09 3.98
C GLU A 29 -3.19 11.61 4.22
N ARG A 30 -2.80 11.09 5.40
CA ARG A 30 -3.14 9.72 5.81
C ARG A 30 -4.63 9.56 6.06
N GLN A 31 -5.27 10.59 6.61
CA GLN A 31 -6.71 10.61 6.86
C GLN A 31 -7.50 10.71 5.55
N GLN A 32 -7.06 11.56 4.62
CA GLN A 32 -7.64 11.66 3.28
C GLN A 32 -7.56 10.34 2.52
N MET A 33 -6.39 9.69 2.53
CA MET A 33 -6.23 8.36 1.93
C MET A 33 -7.20 7.35 2.55
N LYS A 34 -7.30 7.30 3.88
CA LYS A 34 -8.21 6.39 4.57
C LYS A 34 -9.68 6.63 4.21
N GLN A 35 -10.10 7.90 4.18
CA GLN A 35 -11.46 8.28 3.77
C GLN A 35 -11.76 7.87 2.33
N HIS A 36 -10.82 8.10 1.41
CA HIS A 36 -10.96 7.70 0.01
C HIS A 36 -11.09 6.18 -0.15
N LEU A 37 -10.23 5.41 0.52
CA LEU A 37 -10.29 3.94 0.50
C LEU A 37 -11.62 3.41 1.04
N GLN A 38 -12.17 4.03 2.08
CA GLN A 38 -13.49 3.68 2.62
C GLN A 38 -14.63 3.98 1.62
N GLN A 39 -14.58 5.12 0.94
CA GLN A 39 -15.57 5.48 -0.09
C GLN A 39 -15.54 4.52 -1.28
N GLU A 40 -14.34 4.17 -1.76
CA GLU A 40 -14.17 3.21 -2.84
C GLU A 40 -14.58 1.77 -2.41
N GLU A 41 -14.42 1.40 -1.14
CA GLU A 41 -14.89 0.11 -0.62
C GLU A 41 -16.42 0.03 -0.56
N GLN A 42 -17.11 1.13 -0.26
CA GLN A 42 -18.57 1.21 -0.38
C GLN A 42 -19.03 1.05 -1.83
N PHE A 43 -18.29 1.63 -2.79
CA PHE A 43 -18.52 1.40 -4.21
C PHE A 43 -18.27 -0.07 -4.62
N TYR A 44 -17.19 -0.69 -4.12
CA TYR A 44 -16.84 -2.08 -4.36
C TYR A 44 -17.93 -3.07 -3.90
N SER A 45 -18.47 -2.84 -2.70
CA SER A 45 -19.46 -3.70 -2.05
C SER A 45 -20.82 -3.72 -2.77
N SER A 46 -21.03 -2.85 -3.76
CA SER A 46 -22.21 -2.79 -4.63
C SER A 46 -22.17 -3.75 -5.85
N SER A 47 -21.28 -4.75 -5.82
CA SER A 47 -21.09 -5.79 -6.87
C SER A 47 -20.38 -5.33 -8.16
N LYS A 48 -19.85 -4.10 -8.25
CA LYS A 48 -19.24 -3.56 -9.49
C LYS A 48 -17.73 -3.83 -9.66
N ALA A 49 -17.11 -4.53 -8.72
CA ALA A 49 -15.67 -4.63 -8.70
C ALA A 49 -15.11 -5.83 -9.44
N ARG A 50 -14.02 -5.59 -10.18
CA ARG A 50 -13.44 -6.55 -11.13
C ARG A 50 -12.19 -7.25 -10.63
N ASN A 51 -11.53 -6.74 -9.59
CA ASN A 51 -10.28 -7.29 -9.03
C ASN A 51 -10.36 -7.40 -7.51
N SER A 52 -9.55 -8.29 -6.91
CA SER A 52 -9.50 -8.43 -5.46
C SER A 52 -9.01 -7.14 -4.78
N ARG A 53 -9.55 -6.85 -3.58
CA ARG A 53 -9.21 -5.64 -2.79
C ARG A 53 -7.84 -5.71 -2.09
N VAL A 54 -6.93 -6.58 -2.52
CA VAL A 54 -5.69 -6.90 -1.78
C VAL A 54 -4.82 -5.66 -1.60
N PHE A 55 -4.59 -4.88 -2.65
CA PHE A 55 -3.79 -3.65 -2.60
C PHE A 55 -4.38 -2.63 -1.62
N ALA A 56 -5.65 -2.23 -1.83
CA ALA A 56 -6.32 -1.26 -0.98
C ALA A 56 -6.43 -1.72 0.49
N HIS A 57 -6.70 -3.00 0.72
CA HIS A 57 -6.76 -3.57 2.07
C HIS A 57 -5.40 -3.54 2.77
N SER A 58 -4.33 -3.92 2.06
CA SER A 58 -2.96 -3.81 2.58
C SER A 58 -2.59 -2.36 2.90
N LEU A 59 -2.99 -1.39 2.07
CA LEU A 59 -2.75 0.03 2.35
C LEU A 59 -3.42 0.48 3.65
N ASN A 60 -4.69 0.09 3.87
CA ASN A 60 -5.37 0.41 5.12
C ASN A 60 -4.65 -0.22 6.33
N GLN A 61 -4.26 -1.49 6.26
CA GLN A 61 -3.55 -2.15 7.35
C GLN A 61 -2.19 -1.50 7.65
N VAL A 62 -1.40 -1.20 6.61
CA VAL A 62 -0.10 -0.56 6.76
C VAL A 62 -0.26 0.87 7.28
N ASN A 63 -1.25 1.61 6.80
CA ASN A 63 -1.50 2.97 7.27
C ASN A 63 -1.93 2.99 8.74
N ASP A 64 -2.85 2.11 9.14
CA ASP A 64 -3.28 1.98 10.53
C ASP A 64 -2.10 1.58 11.44
N ASN A 65 -1.25 0.67 10.97
CA ASN A 65 -0.03 0.28 11.68
C ASN A 65 0.93 1.47 11.83
N LEU A 66 1.26 2.18 10.75
CA LEU A 66 2.17 3.33 10.80
C LEU A 66 1.65 4.48 11.66
N ILE A 67 0.33 4.75 11.59
CA ILE A 67 -0.33 5.74 12.46
C ILE A 67 -0.13 5.36 13.93
N SER A 68 -0.32 4.09 14.29
CA SER A 68 -0.13 3.61 15.66
C SER A 68 1.33 3.64 16.15
N HIS A 69 2.31 3.88 15.27
CA HIS A 69 3.72 4.04 15.63
C HIS A 69 4.19 5.50 15.58
N GLU A 70 3.25 6.44 15.49
CA GLU A 70 3.52 7.87 15.33
C GLU A 70 4.48 8.16 14.17
N HIS A 71 4.41 7.35 13.11
CA HIS A 71 5.30 7.50 11.96
C HIS A 71 4.85 8.71 11.13
N LYS A 72 5.51 9.85 11.36
CA LYS A 72 5.21 11.16 10.76
C LYS A 72 5.84 11.34 9.36
N GLY A 73 6.42 10.30 8.76
CA GLY A 73 6.99 10.38 7.41
C GLY A 73 6.01 9.88 6.36
N PHE A 74 5.03 10.70 5.94
CA PHE A 74 4.16 10.35 4.82
C PHE A 74 4.09 11.49 3.80
N PRO A 75 4.83 11.38 2.67
CA PRO A 75 4.80 12.40 1.64
C PRO A 75 3.39 12.55 1.04
N ALA A 76 2.91 13.78 0.85
CA ALA A 76 1.59 14.02 0.24
C ALA A 76 1.45 13.39 -1.15
N GLN A 77 2.51 13.45 -1.96
CA GLN A 77 2.58 12.78 -3.27
C GLN A 77 2.34 11.27 -3.18
N LYS A 78 2.71 10.65 -2.06
CA LYS A 78 2.46 9.23 -1.82
C LYS A 78 1.03 8.92 -1.46
N ALA A 79 0.37 9.79 -0.72
CA ALA A 79 -1.06 9.68 -0.43
C ALA A 79 -1.87 9.69 -1.74
N GLU A 80 -1.59 10.66 -2.60
CA GLU A 80 -2.25 10.79 -3.91
C GLU A 80 -1.95 9.61 -4.83
N GLY A 81 -0.68 9.18 -4.89
CA GLY A 81 -0.29 7.99 -5.64
C GLY A 81 -1.05 6.74 -5.21
N TYR A 82 -1.21 6.52 -3.90
CA TYR A 82 -1.98 5.40 -3.36
C TYR A 82 -3.48 5.49 -3.64
N ILE A 83 -4.05 6.70 -3.53
CA ILE A 83 -5.45 6.96 -3.88
C ILE A 83 -5.72 6.57 -5.33
N ASN A 84 -4.89 7.05 -6.26
CA ASN A 84 -5.04 6.79 -7.69
C ASN A 84 -4.89 5.30 -8.02
N LEU A 85 -3.85 4.67 -7.47
CA LEU A 85 -3.59 3.23 -7.67
C LEU A 85 -4.73 2.36 -7.11
N ALA A 86 -5.25 2.69 -5.94
CA ALA A 86 -6.37 1.96 -5.34
C ALA A 86 -7.64 2.09 -6.18
N SER A 87 -7.98 3.30 -6.63
CA SER A 87 -9.12 3.52 -7.53
C SER A 87 -8.99 2.76 -8.85
N ASP A 88 -7.80 2.69 -9.44
CA ASP A 88 -7.55 1.93 -10.67
C ASP A 88 -7.71 0.43 -10.47
N VAL A 89 -7.24 -0.10 -9.34
CA VAL A 89 -7.44 -1.51 -8.95
C VAL A 89 -8.92 -1.81 -8.77
N TYR A 90 -9.64 -0.95 -8.02
CA TYR A 90 -11.08 -1.13 -7.77
C TYR A 90 -11.91 -1.15 -9.05
N ARG A 91 -11.57 -0.29 -10.02
CA ARG A 91 -12.25 -0.20 -11.32
C ARG A 91 -11.81 -1.28 -12.30
N GLY A 92 -10.86 -2.14 -11.93
CA GLY A 92 -10.32 -3.19 -12.80
C GLY A 92 -9.44 -2.69 -13.93
N LYS A 93 -8.98 -1.43 -13.87
CA LYS A 93 -8.05 -0.85 -14.86
C LYS A 93 -6.62 -1.34 -14.64
N ARG A 94 -6.33 -1.81 -13.43
CA ARG A 94 -5.01 -2.20 -12.96
C ARG A 94 -5.12 -3.43 -12.07
N SER A 95 -4.11 -4.30 -12.10
CA SER A 95 -4.03 -5.46 -11.23
C SER A 95 -3.40 -5.09 -9.87
N ASN A 96 -3.58 -5.92 -8.84
CA ASN A 96 -2.95 -5.67 -7.55
C ASN A 96 -1.42 -5.69 -7.66
N ALA A 97 -0.87 -6.65 -8.42
CA ALA A 97 0.57 -6.77 -8.61
C ALA A 97 1.19 -5.52 -9.24
N SER A 98 0.56 -5.00 -10.29
CA SER A 98 1.02 -3.78 -10.98
C SER A 98 0.86 -2.51 -10.14
N ALA A 99 -0.16 -2.43 -9.28
CA ALA A 99 -0.31 -1.33 -8.33
C ALA A 99 0.80 -1.32 -7.27
N PHE A 100 1.11 -2.48 -6.69
CA PHE A 100 2.24 -2.63 -5.78
C PHE A 100 3.58 -2.31 -6.46
N ALA A 101 3.80 -2.80 -7.69
CA ALA A 101 5.04 -2.51 -8.42
C ALA A 101 5.22 -1.01 -8.69
N GLU A 102 4.18 -0.31 -9.14
CA GLU A 102 4.25 1.14 -9.37
C GLU A 102 4.47 1.91 -8.07
N SER A 103 3.78 1.53 -7.00
CA SER A 103 4.02 2.12 -5.69
C SER A 103 5.46 1.90 -5.21
N SER A 104 6.07 0.74 -5.48
CA SER A 104 7.49 0.53 -5.19
C SER A 104 8.36 1.55 -5.91
N GLY A 105 8.11 1.78 -7.21
CA GLY A 105 8.79 2.81 -8.00
C GLY A 105 8.64 4.22 -7.42
N GLN A 106 7.42 4.62 -7.07
CA GLN A 106 7.17 5.92 -6.43
C GLN A 106 7.93 6.10 -5.09
N TRP A 107 8.16 5.03 -4.33
CA TRP A 107 8.99 5.10 -3.11
C TRP A 107 10.48 5.25 -3.42
N LEU A 108 10.96 4.62 -4.49
CA LEU A 108 12.33 4.79 -4.98
C LEU A 108 12.56 6.22 -5.52
N ASP A 109 11.54 6.83 -6.13
CA ASP A 109 11.63 8.23 -6.54
C ASP A 109 11.65 9.16 -5.32
N ALA A 110 10.79 8.91 -4.32
CA ALA A 110 10.82 9.64 -3.05
C ALA A 110 12.18 9.52 -2.32
N PHE A 111 12.83 8.34 -2.40
CA PHE A 111 14.17 8.11 -1.85
C PHE A 111 15.21 9.07 -2.45
N ARG A 112 15.11 9.36 -3.76
CA ARG A 112 16.04 10.27 -4.45
C ARG A 112 15.88 11.71 -3.98
N SER A 113 14.66 12.12 -3.63
CA SER A 113 14.34 13.45 -3.12
C SER A 113 14.46 13.60 -1.60
N ALA A 114 14.79 12.52 -0.86
CA ALA A 114 14.80 12.51 0.59
C ALA A 114 15.94 13.36 1.17
N ALA A 115 15.60 14.28 2.07
CA ALA A 115 16.53 15.23 2.67
C ALA A 115 17.39 14.62 3.78
N THR A 116 16.85 13.64 4.53
CA THR A 116 17.56 13.02 5.65
C THR A 116 17.86 11.54 5.40
N GLN A 117 18.85 11.01 6.11
CA GLN A 117 19.17 9.58 6.06
C GLN A 117 18.01 8.71 6.59
N LYS A 118 17.25 9.23 7.56
CA LYS A 118 16.06 8.56 8.09
C LYS A 118 14.97 8.46 7.02
N ASP A 119 14.69 9.54 6.30
CA ASP A 119 13.69 9.54 5.22
C ASP A 119 14.07 8.56 4.10
N LYS A 120 15.37 8.47 3.79
CA LYS A 120 15.90 7.47 2.84
C LYS A 120 15.62 6.04 3.30
N ILE A 121 15.84 5.73 4.57
CA ILE A 121 15.55 4.40 5.14
C ILE A 121 14.05 4.10 5.04
N ASP A 122 13.20 5.04 5.44
CA ASP A 122 11.75 4.88 5.37
C ASP A 122 11.27 4.66 3.93
N CYS A 123 11.85 5.39 2.95
CA CYS A 123 11.55 5.19 1.54
C CYS A 123 12.01 3.81 1.03
N ALA A 124 13.18 3.32 1.45
CA ALA A 124 13.68 2.00 1.07
C ALA A 124 12.81 0.87 1.65
N VAL A 125 12.34 1.02 2.90
CA VAL A 125 11.37 0.10 3.52
C VAL A 125 10.06 0.11 2.72
N GLY A 126 9.51 1.29 2.42
CA GLY A 126 8.29 1.43 1.62
C GLY A 126 8.41 0.79 0.23
N ALA A 127 9.54 0.99 -0.45
CA ALA A 127 9.82 0.37 -1.74
C ALA A 127 9.88 -1.16 -1.63
N GLY A 128 10.57 -1.69 -0.61
CA GLY A 128 10.70 -3.13 -0.37
C GLY A 128 9.38 -3.81 -0.05
N MET A 129 8.57 -3.22 0.84
CA MET A 129 7.24 -3.75 1.19
C MET A 129 6.31 -3.81 -0.03
N ASN A 130 6.33 -2.77 -0.87
CA ASN A 130 5.53 -2.75 -2.09
C ASN A 130 6.06 -3.75 -3.13
N ALA A 131 7.38 -3.92 -3.29
CA ALA A 131 7.93 -4.94 -4.17
C ALA A 131 7.55 -6.37 -3.72
N GLY A 132 7.59 -6.63 -2.41
CA GLY A 132 7.09 -7.89 -1.83
C GLY A 132 5.59 -8.08 -2.10
N GLY A 133 4.78 -7.04 -1.86
CA GLY A 133 3.36 -7.03 -2.19
C GLY A 133 3.07 -7.34 -3.65
N ALA A 134 3.89 -6.84 -4.58
CA ALA A 134 3.76 -7.11 -6.01
C ALA A 134 3.96 -8.60 -6.34
N LEU A 135 4.95 -9.24 -5.71
CA LEU A 135 5.20 -10.67 -5.91
C LEU A 135 4.04 -11.53 -5.37
N PHE A 136 3.58 -11.26 -4.15
CA PHE A 136 2.44 -11.99 -3.56
C PHE A 136 1.15 -11.75 -4.34
N ALA A 137 0.86 -10.51 -4.70
CA ALA A 137 -0.31 -10.17 -5.51
C ALA A 137 -0.21 -10.77 -6.92
N GLY A 138 0.99 -10.87 -7.51
CA GLY A 138 1.20 -11.52 -8.80
C GLY A 138 0.84 -13.01 -8.77
N ALA A 139 1.15 -13.69 -7.67
CA ALA A 139 0.73 -15.08 -7.47
C ALA A 139 -0.80 -15.21 -7.36
N LEU A 140 -1.45 -14.27 -6.66
CA LEU A 140 -2.92 -14.21 -6.55
C LEU A 140 -3.59 -13.88 -7.89
N ASP A 141 -3.13 -12.82 -8.57
CA ASP A 141 -3.61 -12.41 -9.88
C ASP A 141 -3.48 -13.58 -10.88
N SER A 142 -2.33 -14.28 -10.90
CA SER A 142 -2.11 -15.47 -11.75
C SER A 142 -3.11 -16.60 -11.46
N ASN A 143 -3.42 -16.84 -10.19
CA ASN A 143 -4.41 -17.83 -9.79
C ASN A 143 -5.84 -17.42 -10.20
N ASP A 144 -6.19 -16.14 -10.08
CA ASP A 144 -7.49 -15.60 -10.50
C ASP A 144 -7.67 -15.65 -12.03
N TYR A 145 -6.60 -15.47 -12.80
CA TYR A 145 -6.58 -15.72 -14.25
C TYR A 145 -6.81 -17.20 -14.57
N LYS A 146 -6.09 -18.11 -13.92
CA LYS A 146 -6.22 -19.57 -14.15
C LYS A 146 -7.61 -20.09 -13.79
N THR A 147 -8.23 -19.53 -12.76
CA THR A 147 -9.56 -19.95 -12.28
C THR A 147 -10.71 -19.21 -12.97
N GLY A 148 -10.42 -18.34 -13.93
CA GLY A 148 -11.43 -17.59 -14.69
C GLY A 148 -12.13 -16.48 -13.91
N LYS A 149 -11.78 -16.28 -12.63
CA LYS A 149 -12.36 -15.22 -11.77
C LYS A 149 -12.08 -13.82 -12.30
N ALA A 150 -10.94 -13.62 -12.94
CA ALA A 150 -10.59 -12.36 -13.60
C ALA A 150 -11.54 -11.99 -14.76
N PHE A 151 -12.31 -12.95 -15.27
CA PHE A 151 -13.22 -12.78 -16.41
C PHE A 151 -14.71 -12.89 -16.05
N HIS A 152 -15.05 -13.12 -14.77
CA HIS A 152 -16.45 -13.11 -14.36
C HIS A 152 -17.02 -11.70 -14.47
N SER A 153 -17.89 -11.49 -15.46
CA SER A 153 -18.72 -10.30 -15.58
C SER A 153 -19.75 -10.27 -14.45
N VAL A 154 -19.87 -9.11 -13.82
CA VAL A 154 -20.98 -8.79 -12.89
C VAL A 154 -22.28 -9.05 -13.63
N LYS A 155 -23.15 -9.92 -13.09
CA LYS A 155 -24.54 -10.00 -13.57
C LYS A 155 -25.19 -8.65 -13.28
N GLU A 156 -25.64 -7.99 -14.34
CA GLU A 156 -26.46 -6.76 -14.27
C GLU A 156 -27.74 -6.97 -13.48
#